data_AF-W1XL27-F1
#
_entry.id   AF-W1XL27-F1
#
_cell.length_a   1.000
_cell.length_b   1.000
_cell.length_c   1.000
_cell.angle_alpha   90.00
_cell.angle_beta   90.00
_cell.angle_gamma   90.00
#
_symmetry.space_group_name_H-M   'P 1'
#
loop_
_entity.id
_entity.type
_entity.pdbx_description
1 polymer ?
#
loop_
_entity_poly.entity_id
_entity_poly.type
_entity_poly.pdbx_seq_one_letter_code
_entity_poly.pdbx_strand_id
1 'polypeptide(L)' 'SVTFQNYFRMYDKLSGMTGTAKTEEKEFIDIYGLEVIPIPPNKPLIRMDLPDQIFKTKAAKYRAVVRNAV' A
#
# COMPACT_ATOMS: atom_id res chain seq x y z
N SER A 1 -5.82 -0.84 -28.38
CA SER A 1 -5.99 -0.94 -26.93
C SER A 1 -4.76 -1.61 -26.35
N VAL A 2 -4.21 -1.12 -25.23
CA VAL A 2 -3.04 -1.70 -24.56
C VAL A 2 -3.29 -1.68 -23.05
N THR A 3 -2.88 -2.74 -22.34
CA THR A 3 -2.96 -2.80 -20.88
C THR A 3 -1.80 -2.05 -20.25
N PHE A 4 -1.93 -1.61 -18.99
CA PHE A 4 -0.82 -0.98 -18.28
C PHE A 4 0.40 -1.90 -18.15
N GLN A 5 0.18 -3.20 -17.94
CA GLN A 5 1.24 -4.21 -17.90
C GLN A 5 2.10 -4.16 -19.17
N ASN A 6 1.46 -4.25 -20.34
CA ASN A 6 2.18 -4.27 -21.61
C ASN A 6 2.77 -2.90 -21.95
N TYR A 7 2.07 -1.82 -21.64
CA TYR A 7 2.56 -0.46 -21.86
C TYR A 7 3.87 -0.20 -21.12
N PHE A 8 3.97 -0.56 -19.85
CA PHE A 8 5.20 -0.34 -19.06
C PHE A 8 6.35 -1.28 -19.44
N ARG A 9 6.07 -2.46 -20.00
CA ARG A 9 7.10 -3.37 -20.52
C ARG A 9 7.78 -2.87 -21.80
N MET A 10 7.27 -1.82 -22.43
CA MET A 10 7.86 -1.21 -23.62
C MET A 10 9.01 -0.24 -23.30
N TYR A 11 9.21 0.12 -22.03
CA TYR A 11 10.31 0.99 -21.65
C TYR A 11 11.61 0.20 -21.56
N ASP A 12 12.69 0.73 -22.15
CA ASP A 12 14.03 0.14 -22.06
C ASP A 12 14.52 0.00 -20.60
N LYS A 13 14.06 0.90 -19.73
CA LYS A 13 14.30 0.86 -18.29
C LYS A 13 13.05 1.25 -17.53
N LEU A 14 12.67 0.42 -16.55
CA LEU A 14 11.54 0.66 -15.65
C LEU A 14 12.03 0.69 -14.20
N SER A 15 11.46 1.58 -13.40
CA SER A 15 11.73 1.69 -11.96
C SER A 15 10.52 2.34 -11.27
N GLY A 16 10.41 2.17 -9.94
CA GLY A 16 9.30 2.73 -9.16
C GLY A 16 9.64 2.89 -7.69
N MET A 17 8.83 3.66 -6.98
CA MET A 17 8.97 3.93 -5.55
C MET A 17 7.60 3.96 -4.87
N THR A 18 7.49 3.30 -3.72
CA THR A 18 6.30 3.34 -2.85
C THR A 18 6.65 2.79 -1.46
N GLY A 19 5.85 3.12 -0.44
CA GLY A 19 6.02 2.63 0.92
C GLY A 19 5.47 1.21 1.17
N THR A 20 4.73 0.63 0.22
CA THR A 20 3.93 -0.59 0.46
C THR A 20 4.13 -1.70 -0.58
N ALA A 21 5.18 -1.66 -1.39
CA ALA A 21 5.37 -2.64 -2.48
C ALA A 21 5.75 -4.05 -2.02
N LYS A 22 6.23 -4.24 -0.79
CA LYS A 22 6.84 -5.52 -0.37
C LYS A 22 5.86 -6.69 -0.37
N THR A 23 4.57 -6.43 -0.14
CA THR A 23 3.54 -7.49 -0.17
C THR A 23 3.32 -8.03 -1.58
N GLU A 24 3.49 -7.20 -2.60
CA GLU A 24 3.25 -7.52 -4.01
C GLU A 24 4.54 -7.79 -4.80
N GLU A 25 5.66 -8.01 -4.12
CA GLU A 25 6.98 -8.21 -4.75
C GLU A 25 6.97 -9.30 -5.82
N LYS A 26 6.28 -10.41 -5.55
CA LYS A 26 6.17 -11.51 -6.51
C LYS A 26 5.52 -11.07 -7.82
N GLU A 27 4.43 -10.31 -7.74
CA GLU A 27 3.74 -9.80 -8.93
C GLU A 27 4.62 -8.80 -9.70
N PHE A 28 5.35 -7.93 -8.99
CA PHE A 28 6.29 -7.00 -9.61
C PHE A 28 7.42 -7.71 -10.37
N ILE A 29 7.96 -8.79 -9.81
CA ILE A 29 8.99 -9.61 -10.48
C ILE A 29 8.39 -10.33 -11.69
N ASP A 30 7.26 -11.02 -11.50
CA ASP A 30 6.66 -11.88 -12.54
C ASP A 30 6.15 -11.08 -13.74
N ILE A 31 5.62 -9.87 -13.53
CA ILE A 31 5.03 -9.05 -14.60
C ILE A 31 6.03 -8.05 -15.19
N TYR A 32 6.85 -7.43 -14.34
CA TYR A 32 7.67 -6.27 -14.71
C TYR A 32 9.19 -6.49 -14.54
N GLY A 33 9.63 -7.60 -13.95
CA GLY A 33 11.03 -7.83 -13.62
C GLY A 33 11.57 -6.83 -12.58
N LEU A 34 10.71 -6.27 -11.73
CA LEU A 34 11.06 -5.28 -10.73
C LEU A 34 11.21 -5.94 -9.35
N GLU A 35 12.40 -5.89 -8.77
CA GLU A 35 12.65 -6.27 -7.38
C GLU A 35 12.18 -5.18 -6.41
N VAL A 36 11.73 -5.58 -5.22
CA VAL A 36 11.28 -4.64 -4.18
C VAL A 36 12.29 -4.59 -3.04
N ILE A 37 13.06 -3.50 -3.02
CA ILE A 37 14.10 -3.26 -2.02
C ILE A 37 13.54 -2.36 -0.89
N PRO A 38 13.37 -2.87 0.33
CA PRO A 38 12.94 -2.06 1.47
C PRO A 38 14.06 -1.13 1.93
N ILE A 39 13.84 0.18 1.84
CA ILE A 39 14.79 1.19 2.31
C ILE A 39 14.46 1.55 3.78
N PRO A 40 15.44 1.58 4.69
CA PRO A 40 15.20 1.95 6.08
C PRO A 40 14.73 3.41 6.20
N PRO A 41 13.87 3.73 7.17
CA PRO A 41 13.44 5.10 7.40
C PRO A 41 14.57 5.95 7.99
N ASN A 42 14.53 7.27 7.73
CA ASN A 42 15.51 8.21 8.28
C ASN A 42 15.49 8.28 9.83
N LYS A 43 14.35 7.97 10.46
CA LYS A 43 14.16 7.96 11.91
C LYS A 43 13.33 6.74 12.33
N PRO A 44 13.45 6.25 13.57
CA PRO A 44 12.59 5.20 14.09
C PRO A 44 11.11 5.56 13.96
N LEU A 45 10.28 4.58 13.59
CA LEU A 45 8.83 4.74 13.53
C LEU A 45 8.27 4.77 14.96
N ILE A 46 7.59 5.87 15.32
CA ILE A 46 6.99 6.07 16.65
C ILE A 46 5.45 6.08 16.62
N ARG A 47 4.84 5.82 15.45
CA ARG A 47 3.38 5.81 15.30
C ARG A 47 2.81 4.58 16.02
N MET A 48 1.76 4.80 16.81
CA MET A 48 0.98 3.71 17.41
C MET A 48 -0.13 3.27 16.47
N ASP A 49 -0.04 2.05 15.95
CA ASP A 49 -1.08 1.44 15.13
C ASP A 49 -2.10 0.76 16.03
N LEU A 50 -3.25 1.43 16.23
CA LEU A 50 -4.34 0.91 17.06
C LEU A 50 -5.13 -0.18 16.31
N PRO A 51 -5.66 -1.19 17.00
CA PRO A 51 -6.45 -2.24 16.38
C PRO A 51 -7.79 -1.71 15.87
N ASP A 52 -8.37 -2.45 14.91
CA ASP A 52 -9.66 -2.12 14.32
C ASP A 52 -10.80 -2.17 15.34
N GLN A 53 -11.70 -1.18 15.27
CA GLN A 53 -12.98 -1.20 15.99
C GLN A 53 -14.08 -1.71 15.06
N ILE A 54 -14.59 -2.91 15.36
CA ILE A 54 -15.57 -3.61 14.50
C ILE A 54 -17.00 -3.37 15.02
N PHE A 55 -17.91 -2.94 14.15
CA PHE A 55 -19.30 -2.63 14.51
C PHE A 55 -20.29 -3.40 13.63
N LYS A 56 -21.38 -3.88 14.26
CA LYS A 56 -22.46 -4.62 13.57
C LYS A 56 -23.19 -3.80 12.50
N THR A 57 -23.33 -2.48 12.68
CA THR A 57 -24.05 -1.61 11.75
C THR A 57 -23.22 -0.40 11.35
N LYS A 58 -23.43 0.10 10.12
CA LYS A 58 -22.81 1.34 9.63
C LYS A 58 -23.15 2.52 10.55
N ALA A 59 -24.39 2.62 11.04
CA ALA A 59 -24.80 3.67 11.96
C ALA A 59 -24.03 3.63 13.29
N ALA A 60 -23.81 2.44 13.87
CA ALA A 60 -22.99 2.30 15.07
C ALA A 60 -21.54 2.72 14.84
N LYS A 61 -20.94 2.28 13.71
CA LYS A 61 -19.60 2.71 13.28
C LYS A 61 -19.49 4.23 13.22
N TYR A 62 -20.38 4.90 12.51
CA TYR A 62 -20.31 6.36 12.35
C TYR A 62 -20.52 7.11 13.67
N ARG A 63 -21.42 6.66 14.54
CA ARG A 63 -21.56 7.24 15.89
C ARG A 63 -20.29 7.08 16.73
N ALA A 64 -19.60 5.95 16.63
CA ALA A 64 -18.32 5.75 17.32
C ALA A 64 -17.20 6.63 16.74
N VAL A 65 -17.12 6.76 15.41
CA VAL A 65 -16.17 7.67 14.74
C VAL A 65 -16.38 9.11 15.20
N VAL A 66 -17.63 9.61 15.20
CA VAL A 66 -17.94 10.97 15.67
C VAL A 66 -17.57 11.15 17.14
N ARG A 67 -17.86 10.15 17.99
CA ARG A 67 -17.49 10.19 19.42
C ARG A 67 -15.98 10.23 19.66
N ASN A 68 -15.19 9.59 18.80
CA ASN A 68 -13.73 9.54 18.93
C ASN A 68 -13.03 10.75 18.28
N ALA A 69 -13.73 11.48 17.41
CA ALA A 69 -13.20 12.65 16.71
C ALA A 69 -13.36 13.96 17.51
N VAL A 70 -14.17 13.94 18.56
CA VAL A 70 -14.42 15.05 19.49
C VAL A 70 -13.82 14.67 20.84
#